data_AF-A0ABD0QLI1-F1
#
_entry.id   AF-A0ABD0QLI1-F1
#
_cell.length_a   1.000
_cell.length_b   1.000
_cell.length_c   1.000
_cell.angle_alpha   90.00
_cell.angle_beta   90.00
_cell.angle_gamma   90.00
#
_symmetry.space_group_name_H-M   'P 1'
#
loop_
_entity.id
_entity.type
_entity.pdbx_description
1 polymer ?
#
loop_
_entity_poly.entity_id
_entity_poly.type
_entity_poly.pdbx_seq_one_letter_code
_entity_poly.pdbx_strand_id
1 'polypeptide(L)' 'MPMDPSSAMLSQALLLLQCIILTLGQYDICKSLVSTDDGPTWEYYACQPKPMSMKEYMQIRVEPPDITCGNPPERFCTL' A
#
# COMPACT_ATOMS: atom_id res chain seq x y z
N MET A 1 -16.55 -36.78 14.40
CA MET A 1 -16.11 -37.20 13.05
C MET A 1 -14.80 -36.48 12.79
N PRO A 2 -13.69 -37.19 12.51
CA PRO A 2 -12.42 -36.54 12.19
C PRO A 2 -12.58 -35.78 10.87
N MET A 3 -12.24 -34.50 10.88
CA MET A 3 -12.25 -33.69 9.66
C MET A 3 -11.20 -34.23 8.70
N ASP A 4 -11.60 -34.50 7.47
CA ASP A 4 -10.69 -34.93 6.40
C ASP A 4 -9.63 -33.81 6.18
N PRO A 5 -8.33 -34.15 6.09
CA PRO A 5 -7.26 -33.16 5.89
C PRO A 5 -7.53 -32.23 4.70
N SER A 6 -8.18 -32.72 3.64
CA SER A 6 -8.56 -31.94 2.46
C SER A 6 -9.62 -30.88 2.78
N SER A 7 -10.60 -31.22 3.62
CA SER A 7 -11.66 -30.30 4.06
C SER A 7 -11.10 -29.18 4.95
N ALA A 8 -10.13 -29.49 5.81
CA ALA A 8 -9.46 -28.51 6.66
C ALA A 8 -8.67 -27.48 5.83
N MET A 9 -7.91 -27.93 4.83
CA MET A 9 -7.15 -27.05 3.92
C MET A 9 -8.07 -26.12 3.13
N LEU A 10 -9.20 -26.63 2.64
CA LEU A 10 -10.19 -25.85 1.90
C LEU A 10 -10.80 -24.75 2.78
N SER A 11 -11.12 -25.08 4.03
CA SER A 11 -11.65 -24.12 5.01
C SER A 11 -10.65 -23.01 5.31
N GLN A 12 -9.37 -23.36 5.51
CA GLN A 12 -8.31 -22.38 5.74
C GLN A 12 -8.10 -21.45 4.54
N ALA A 13 -8.12 -21.99 3.32
CA ALA A 13 -8.02 -21.19 2.10
C ALA A 13 -9.18 -20.20 1.97
N LEU A 14 -10.41 -20.63 2.30
CA LEU A 14 -11.60 -19.77 2.28
C LEU A 14 -11.51 -18.65 3.32
N LEU A 15 -11.06 -18.98 4.54
CA LEU A 15 -10.81 -18.01 5.61
C LEU A 15 -9.78 -16.95 5.19
N LEU A 16 -8.65 -17.38 4.62
CA LEU A 16 -7.62 -16.47 4.11
C LEU A 16 -8.14 -15.56 3.00
N LEU A 17 -8.88 -16.11 2.04
CA LEU A 17 -9.49 -15.33 0.97
C LEU A 17 -10.45 -14.27 1.53
N GLN A 18 -11.29 -14.64 2.49
CA GLN A 18 -12.21 -13.71 3.14
C GLN A 18 -11.47 -12.59 3.89
N CYS A 19 -10.40 -12.92 4.62
CA CYS A 19 -9.56 -11.92 5.27
C CYS A 19 -8.94 -10.94 4.26
N ILE A 20 -8.41 -11.45 3.15
CA ILE A 20 -7.82 -10.63 2.08
C ILE A 20 -8.86 -9.66 1.52
N ILE A 21 -10.06 -10.15 1.17
CA ILE A 21 -11.14 -9.32 0.64
C ILE A 21 -11.55 -8.22 1.63
N LEU A 22 -11.63 -8.52 2.92
CA LEU A 22 -12.00 -7.54 3.95
C LEU A 22 -10.97 -6.42 4.13
N THR A 23 -9.70 -6.70 3.86
CA THR A 23 -8.61 -5.70 3.96
C THR A 23 -8.39 -4.90 2.68
N LEU A 24 -8.88 -5.39 1.54
CA LEU A 24 -8.80 -4.70 0.26
C LEU A 24 -9.78 -3.53 0.24
N GLY A 25 -9.24 -2.31 0.20
CA GLY A 25 -10.02 -1.10 -0.05
C GLY A 25 -10.72 -0.49 1.17
N GLN A 26 -10.30 -0.84 2.39
CA GLN A 26 -10.89 -0.34 3.64
C GLN A 26 -10.88 1.20 3.80
N TYR A 27 -10.15 1.92 2.95
CA TYR A 27 -9.99 3.39 2.99
C TYR A 27 -9.90 4.03 1.59
N ASP A 28 -10.51 3.43 0.57
CA ASP A 28 -10.38 3.93 -0.81
C ASP A 28 -11.39 5.03 -1.17
N ILE A 29 -12.44 5.23 -0.35
CA ILE A 29 -13.53 6.17 -0.62
C ILE A 29 -13.55 7.27 0.44
N CYS A 30 -13.33 8.52 0.03
CA CYS A 30 -13.35 9.68 0.94
C CYS A 30 -14.75 10.29 1.11
N LYS A 31 -15.67 10.09 0.15
CA LYS A 31 -17.04 10.59 0.21
C LYS A 31 -18.02 9.79 -0.64
N SER A 32 -19.28 9.75 -0.22
CA SER A 32 -20.39 9.16 -0.97
C SER A 32 -21.58 10.12 -1.02
N LEU A 33 -22.31 10.13 -2.13
CA LEU A 33 -23.54 10.90 -2.25
C LEU A 33 -24.69 10.06 -1.67
N VAL A 34 -25.29 10.54 -0.59
CA VAL A 34 -26.39 9.86 0.12
C VAL A 34 -27.65 10.71 0.04
N SER A 35 -28.80 10.06 -0.08
CA SER A 35 -30.11 10.74 -0.01
C SER A 35 -30.56 10.83 1.44
N THR A 36 -30.75 12.05 1.94
CA THR A 36 -31.35 12.31 3.25
C THR A 36 -32.72 12.96 3.08
N ASP A 37 -33.49 13.05 4.17
CA ASP A 37 -34.81 13.69 4.15
C ASP A 37 -34.74 15.18 3.73
N ASP A 38 -33.60 15.83 3.99
CA ASP A 38 -33.29 17.20 3.56
C ASP A 38 -32.74 17.30 2.12
N GLY A 39 -32.67 16.17 1.40
CA GLY A 39 -32.16 16.06 0.04
C GLY A 39 -30.82 15.33 -0.09
N PRO A 40 -30.22 15.29 -1.30
CA PRO A 40 -28.93 14.65 -1.52
C PRO A 40 -27.79 15.41 -0.83
N THR A 41 -27.00 14.71 -0.01
CA THR A 41 -25.87 15.28 0.73
C THR A 41 -24.63 14.39 0.61
N TRP A 42 -23.46 14.96 0.87
CA TRP A 42 -22.19 14.23 0.89
C TRP A 42 -21.91 13.70 2.30
N GLU A 43 -21.76 12.38 2.41
CA GLU A 43 -21.19 11.75 3.61
C GLU A 43 -19.69 11.57 3.41
N TYR A 44 -18.89 11.88 4.43
CA TYR A 44 -17.43 11.86 4.39
C TYR A 44 -16.86 10.74 5.27
N TYR A 45 -15.79 10.10 4.80
CA TYR A 45 -15.13 8.98 5.50
C TYR A 45 -13.62 9.19 5.56
N ALA A 46 -12.96 8.45 6.45
CA ALA A 46 -11.50 8.33 6.43
C ALA A 46 -11.07 7.65 5.11
N CYS A 47 -9.99 8.14 4.51
CA CYS A 47 -9.42 7.53 3.31
C CYS A 47 -7.89 7.62 3.30
N GLN A 48 -7.23 6.73 2.55
CA GLN A 48 -5.78 6.66 2.40
C GLN A 48 -5.40 6.70 0.91
N PRO A 49 -4.33 7.41 0.52
CA PRO A 49 -3.80 7.30 -0.84
C PRO A 49 -3.30 5.89 -1.14
N LYS A 50 -3.36 5.51 -2.41
CA LYS A 50 -2.81 4.23 -2.86
C LYS A 50 -1.30 4.18 -2.61
N PRO A 51 -0.77 3.04 -2.17
CA PRO A 51 0.66 2.88 -2.01
C PRO A 51 1.35 3.02 -3.38
N MET A 52 2.40 3.83 -3.42
CA MET A 52 3.21 4.05 -4.63
C MET A 52 4.69 4.22 -4.27
N SER A 53 5.58 3.99 -5.23
CA SER A 53 7.00 4.23 -5.03
C SER A 53 7.28 5.72 -4.87
N MET A 54 7.75 6.13 -3.69
CA MET A 54 8.11 7.52 -3.43
C MET A 54 9.48 7.91 -4.01
N LYS A 55 10.25 6.95 -4.53
CA LYS A 55 11.59 7.19 -5.11
C LYS A 55 11.56 8.21 -6.25
N GLU A 56 10.49 8.23 -7.05
CA GLU A 56 10.35 9.15 -8.17
C GLU A 56 10.01 10.59 -7.74
N TYR A 57 9.55 10.75 -6.50
CA TYR A 57 9.09 12.03 -5.94
C TYR A 57 10.06 12.61 -4.92
N MET A 58 11.15 11.89 -4.61
CA MET A 58 12.12 12.34 -3.61
C MET A 58 13.10 13.35 -4.19
N GLN A 59 13.44 14.37 -3.38
CA GLN A 59 14.54 15.28 -3.65
C GLN A 59 15.74 14.84 -2.83
N ILE A 60 16.87 14.57 -3.49
CA ILE A 60 18.08 14.08 -2.85
C ILE A 60 19.05 15.25 -2.64
N ARG A 61 19.59 15.39 -1.43
CA ARG A 61 20.72 16.26 -1.13
C ARG A 61 21.86 15.42 -0.58
N VAL A 62 23.04 15.61 -1.16
CA VAL A 62 24.29 14.96 -0.73
C VAL A 62 25.20 16.04 -0.17
N GLU A 63 25.74 15.83 1.03
CA GLU A 63 26.66 16.77 1.67
C GLU A 63 27.96 16.11 2.16
N PRO A 64 29.14 16.72 1.91
CA PRO A 64 29.31 17.95 1.13
C PRO A 64 29.01 17.71 -0.37
N PRO A 65 28.62 18.75 -1.13
CA PRO A 65 28.11 18.58 -2.51
C PRO A 65 29.14 17.97 -3.48
N ASP A 66 30.42 18.01 -3.14
CA ASP A 66 31.56 17.50 -3.89
C ASP A 66 31.99 16.07 -3.50
N ILE A 67 31.25 15.39 -2.61
CA ILE A 67 31.63 14.05 -2.13
C ILE A 67 31.41 12.93 -3.17
N THR A 68 30.68 13.21 -4.26
CA THR A 68 30.40 12.19 -5.28
C THR A 68 31.66 11.96 -6.13
N CYS A 69 32.16 10.72 -6.15
CA CYS A 69 33.36 10.34 -6.89
C CYS A 69 33.28 10.65 -8.39
N GLY A 70 34.43 10.86 -9.03
CA GLY A 70 34.53 11.03 -10.49
C GLY A 70 35.15 12.35 -10.93
N ASN A 71 35.42 13.28 -10.01
CA ASN A 71 36.13 14.52 -10.31
C ASN A 71 37.18 14.86 -9.23
N PRO A 72 38.48 14.51 -9.43
CA PRO A 72 39.04 13.79 -10.57
C PRO A 72 38.66 12.30 -10.57
N PRO A 73 38.90 11.55 -11.67
CA PRO A 73 38.66 10.11 -11.69
C PRO A 73 39.49 9.36 -10.63
N GLU A 74 38.82 8.50 -9.86
CA GLU A 74 39.42 7.70 -8.80
C GLU A 74 39.31 6.20 -9.10
N ARG A 75 40.27 5.41 -8.62
CA ARG A 75 40.20 3.94 -8.69
C ARG A 75 39.46 3.42 -7.46
N PHE A 76 38.60 2.42 -7.65
CA PHE A 76 37.93 1.72 -6.57
C PHE A 76 38.22 0.22 -6.66
N CYS A 77 38.17 -0.47 -5.52
CA CYS A 77 38.25 -1.93 -5.46
C CYS A 77 36.84 -2.51 -5.60
N THR A 78 36.65 -3.46 -6.51
CA THR A 78 35.43 -4.28 -6.55
C THR A 78 35.53 -5.39 -5.51
N LEU A 79 34.38 -5.85 -5.01
CA LEU A 79 34.28 -7.07 -4.19
C LEU A 79 34.63 -8.31 -5.01
#